data_AF-A0AAD5USE0-F1
#
_entry.id   AF-A0AAD5USE0-F1
#
_cell.length_a   1.000
_cell.length_b   1.000
_cell.length_c   1.000
_cell.angle_alpha   90.00
_cell.angle_beta   90.00
_cell.angle_gamma   90.00
#
_symmetry.space_group_name_H-M   'P 1'
#
loop_
_entity.id
_entity.type
_entity.pdbx_description
1 polymer ?
#
loop_
_entity_poly.entity_id
_entity_poly.type
_entity_poly.pdbx_seq_one_letter_code
_entity_poly.pdbx_strand_id
1 'polypeptide(L)'
;MNAEESVSLQRKLAHPVFNLSDSLNIIAKCYSDLNRHREALDAVVEATALFEPLAKQLPLVHNEGLAASLFILSTCYSNLDSHDDALEPAQRSLRMYRELFQTRPLVFEEKIAPGVQRVKDCLSALGRQAEADELDAGEQKSKGEEGGSRVDVDSSRLADDQEKDAVQEGGADAVEEGGPQGDGGVEESEVPREDVSDGHSAEGGHEDVGNGATGVSRET
;
A
#
# COMPACT_ATOMS: atom_id res chain seq x y z
N MET A 1 12.80 -30.55 7.79
CA MET A 1 11.91 -30.02 6.74
C MET A 1 12.80 -29.23 5.80
N ASN A 2 13.15 -29.85 4.67
CA ASN A 2 14.12 -29.29 3.73
C ASN A 2 13.44 -28.28 2.78
N ALA A 3 14.19 -27.34 2.20
CA ALA A 3 13.63 -26.34 1.28
C ALA A 3 12.88 -26.99 0.10
N GLU A 4 13.35 -28.15 -0.38
CA GLU A 4 12.68 -28.90 -1.46
C GLU A 4 11.35 -29.55 -1.01
N GLU A 5 11.27 -29.98 0.25
CA GLU A 5 10.01 -30.44 0.84
C GLU A 5 9.05 -29.27 1.02
N SER A 6 9.55 -28.10 1.40
CA SER A 6 8.75 -26.87 1.51
C SER A 6 8.20 -26.43 0.15
N VAL A 7 9.02 -26.38 -0.89
CA VAL A 7 8.61 -25.99 -2.26
C VAL A 7 7.58 -26.98 -2.82
N SER A 8 7.80 -28.29 -2.61
CA SER A 8 6.87 -29.32 -3.10
C SER A 8 5.55 -29.35 -2.32
N LEU A 9 5.56 -29.07 -1.01
CA LEU A 9 4.34 -28.86 -0.23
C LEU A 9 3.61 -27.59 -0.65
N GLN A 10 4.32 -26.48 -0.84
CA GLN A 10 3.74 -25.19 -1.27
C GLN A 10 3.06 -25.31 -2.63
N ARG A 11 3.68 -26.02 -3.60
CA ARG A 11 3.07 -26.31 -4.90
C ARG A 11 1.83 -27.21 -4.81
N LYS A 12 1.82 -28.19 -3.90
CA LYS A 12 0.68 -29.11 -3.69
C LYS A 12 -0.46 -28.49 -2.87
N LEU A 13 -0.13 -27.52 -2.00
CA LEU A 13 -1.05 -26.82 -1.11
C LEU A 13 -1.53 -25.48 -1.67
N ALA A 14 -1.19 -25.14 -2.91
CA ALA A 14 -1.73 -24.00 -3.63
C ALA A 14 -3.25 -24.16 -3.81
N HIS A 15 -3.98 -23.91 -2.74
CA HIS A 15 -5.41 -23.79 -2.65
C HIS A 15 -5.79 -22.43 -3.24
N PRO A 16 -6.96 -22.26 -3.90
CA PRO A 16 -7.40 -21.00 -4.52
C PRO A 16 -7.51 -19.76 -3.60
N VAL A 17 -7.07 -19.85 -2.34
CA VAL A 17 -7.08 -18.76 -1.35
C VAL A 17 -5.66 -18.34 -0.92
N PHE A 18 -4.65 -19.19 -1.15
CA PHE A 18 -3.23 -18.81 -1.02
C PHE A 18 -2.70 -18.62 -2.44
N ASN A 19 -2.50 -17.36 -2.84
CA ASN A 19 -2.25 -17.02 -4.23
C ASN A 19 -0.96 -17.70 -4.72
N LEU A 20 -1.03 -18.36 -5.88
CA LEU A 20 0.12 -19.03 -6.51
C LEU A 20 1.30 -18.07 -6.65
N SER A 21 1.02 -16.78 -6.91
CA SER A 21 2.01 -15.72 -7.02
C SER A 21 2.80 -15.49 -5.73
N ASP A 22 2.15 -15.46 -4.56
CA ASP A 22 2.82 -15.32 -3.26
C ASP A 22 3.71 -16.53 -2.96
N SER A 23 3.22 -17.73 -3.29
CA SER A 23 3.99 -18.97 -3.15
C SER A 23 5.25 -18.95 -4.01
N LEU A 24 5.13 -18.52 -5.26
CA LEU A 24 6.25 -18.44 -6.19
C LEU A 24 7.30 -17.42 -5.73
N ASN A 25 6.89 -16.30 -5.11
CA ASN A 25 7.84 -15.36 -4.50
C ASN A 25 8.63 -15.98 -3.35
N ILE A 26 7.97 -16.72 -2.47
CA ILE A 26 8.64 -17.42 -1.36
C ILE A 26 9.62 -18.44 -1.93
N ILE A 27 9.19 -19.23 -2.93
CA ILE A 27 10.03 -20.24 -3.58
C ILE A 27 11.24 -19.58 -4.27
N ALA A 28 11.04 -18.49 -4.99
CA ALA A 28 12.12 -17.76 -5.66
C ALA A 28 13.15 -17.23 -4.65
N LYS A 29 12.70 -16.66 -3.53
CA LYS A 29 13.58 -16.23 -2.45
C LYS A 29 14.39 -17.41 -1.89
N CYS A 30 13.73 -18.53 -1.59
CA CYS A 30 14.41 -19.73 -1.11
C CYS A 30 15.45 -20.26 -2.11
N TYR A 31 15.15 -20.28 -3.42
CA TYR A 31 16.12 -20.67 -4.43
C TYR A 31 17.30 -19.69 -4.51
N SER A 32 17.04 -18.38 -4.39
CA SER A 32 18.09 -17.37 -4.35
C SER A 32 19.01 -17.56 -3.14
N ASP A 33 18.44 -17.82 -1.95
CA ASP A 33 19.20 -18.06 -0.72
C ASP A 33 20.05 -19.34 -0.79
N LEU A 34 19.64 -20.30 -1.63
CA LEU A 34 20.39 -21.53 -1.93
C LEU A 34 21.40 -21.38 -3.08
N ASN A 35 21.64 -20.17 -3.57
CA ASN A 35 22.48 -19.88 -4.75
C ASN A 35 22.01 -20.56 -6.05
N ARG A 36 20.73 -20.92 -6.12
CA ARG A 36 20.06 -21.50 -7.30
C ARG A 36 19.39 -20.40 -8.12
N HIS A 37 20.19 -19.48 -8.62
CA HIS A 37 19.69 -18.21 -9.19
C HIS A 37 18.87 -18.38 -10.47
N ARG A 38 19.10 -19.44 -11.26
CA ARG A 38 18.30 -19.72 -12.46
C ARG A 38 16.90 -20.20 -12.08
N GLU A 39 16.79 -21.15 -11.15
CA GLU A 39 15.49 -21.61 -10.67
C GLU A 39 14.74 -20.51 -9.90
N ALA A 40 15.47 -19.64 -9.20
CA ALA A 40 14.89 -18.44 -8.59
C ALA A 40 14.32 -17.48 -9.66
N LEU A 41 15.07 -17.26 -10.74
CA LEU A 41 14.65 -16.42 -11.86
C LEU A 41 13.38 -16.96 -12.52
N ASP A 42 13.33 -18.26 -12.82
CA ASP A 42 12.15 -18.88 -13.42
C ASP A 42 10.90 -18.70 -12.54
N ALA A 43 11.04 -18.94 -11.23
CA ALA A 43 9.94 -18.81 -10.28
C ALA A 43 9.45 -17.35 -10.13
N VAL A 44 10.37 -16.38 -10.08
CA VAL A 44 9.99 -14.96 -9.90
C VAL A 44 9.45 -14.33 -11.18
N VAL A 45 9.89 -14.78 -12.36
CA VAL A 45 9.30 -14.37 -13.64
C VAL A 45 7.84 -14.82 -13.70
N GLU A 46 7.56 -16.07 -13.32
CA GLU A 46 6.19 -16.58 -13.24
C GLU A 46 5.35 -15.80 -12.20
N ALA A 47 5.90 -15.54 -11.00
CA ALA A 47 5.23 -14.73 -9.99
C ALA A 47 4.87 -13.33 -10.50
N THR A 48 5.83 -12.66 -11.15
CA THR A 48 5.65 -11.30 -11.69
C THR A 48 4.57 -11.28 -12.77
N ALA A 49 4.54 -12.27 -13.67
CA ALA A 49 3.53 -12.40 -14.71
C ALA A 49 2.12 -12.61 -14.14
N LEU A 50 2.00 -13.28 -13.00
CA LEU A 50 0.72 -13.44 -12.30
C LEU A 50 0.31 -12.16 -11.56
N PHE A 51 1.26 -11.47 -10.91
CA PHE A 51 0.97 -10.24 -10.17
C PHE A 51 0.63 -9.05 -11.08
N GLU A 52 1.19 -8.95 -12.28
CA GLU A 52 0.92 -7.87 -13.24
C GLU A 52 -0.59 -7.61 -13.50
N PRO A 53 -1.42 -8.59 -13.90
CA PRO A 53 -2.85 -8.38 -14.09
C PRO A 53 -3.60 -8.18 -12.76
N LEU A 54 -3.18 -8.88 -11.70
CA LEU A 54 -3.80 -8.78 -10.37
C LEU A 54 -3.65 -7.38 -9.78
N ALA A 55 -2.46 -6.79 -9.89
CA ALA A 55 -2.16 -5.43 -9.45
C ALA A 55 -2.95 -4.37 -10.24
N LYS A 56 -3.27 -4.63 -11.52
CA LYS A 56 -4.13 -3.74 -12.31
C LYS A 56 -5.59 -3.77 -11.85
N GLN A 57 -6.07 -4.92 -11.36
CA GLN A 57 -7.46 -5.09 -10.90
C GLN A 57 -7.64 -4.64 -9.45
N LEU A 58 -6.72 -5.02 -8.57
CA LEU A 58 -6.76 -4.74 -7.13
C LEU A 58 -5.39 -4.24 -6.65
N PRO A 59 -5.02 -2.98 -6.97
CA PRO A 59 -3.70 -2.43 -6.63
C PRO A 59 -3.40 -2.47 -5.13
N LEU A 60 -4.39 -2.15 -4.29
CA LEU A 60 -4.24 -2.10 -2.83
C LEU A 60 -3.90 -3.46 -2.19
N VAL A 61 -4.20 -4.56 -2.88
CA VAL A 61 -3.97 -5.93 -2.39
C VAL A 61 -2.68 -6.51 -2.97
N HIS A 62 -2.39 -6.24 -4.24
CA HIS A 62 -1.35 -6.96 -4.98
C HIS A 62 -0.10 -6.14 -5.31
N ASN A 63 -0.10 -4.82 -5.11
CA ASN A 63 1.09 -4.00 -5.38
C ASN A 63 2.28 -4.37 -4.48
N GLU A 64 2.02 -4.76 -3.22
CA GLU A 64 3.09 -5.22 -2.32
C GLU A 64 3.74 -6.50 -2.85
N GLY A 65 2.93 -7.50 -3.22
CA GLY A 65 3.43 -8.75 -3.80
C GLY A 65 4.17 -8.52 -5.13
N LEU A 66 3.67 -7.62 -5.98
CA LEU A 66 4.36 -7.23 -7.21
C LEU A 66 5.70 -6.54 -6.94
N ALA A 67 5.75 -5.59 -6.00
CA ALA A 67 6.98 -4.89 -5.63
C ALA A 67 8.04 -5.87 -5.08
N ALA A 68 7.61 -6.85 -4.27
CA ALA A 68 8.49 -7.91 -3.78
C ALA A 68 9.01 -8.82 -4.91
N SER A 69 8.14 -9.19 -5.86
CA SER A 69 8.53 -9.98 -7.04
C SER A 69 9.61 -9.26 -7.85
N LEU A 70 9.39 -7.97 -8.15
CA LEU A 70 10.35 -7.15 -8.91
C LEU A 70 11.70 -6.99 -8.19
N PHE A 71 11.69 -6.90 -6.85
CA PHE A 71 12.91 -6.87 -6.06
C PHE A 71 13.71 -8.17 -6.16
N ILE A 72 13.02 -9.32 -6.04
CA ILE A 72 13.65 -10.64 -6.18
C ILE A 72 14.16 -10.83 -7.61
N LEU A 73 13.39 -10.39 -8.62
CA LEU A 73 13.78 -10.45 -10.04
C LEU A 73 15.08 -9.68 -10.29
N SER A 74 15.19 -8.45 -9.81
CA SER A 74 16.43 -7.66 -9.88
C SER A 74 17.61 -8.36 -9.19
N THR A 75 17.36 -8.97 -8.04
CA THR A 75 18.39 -9.73 -7.29
C THR A 75 18.88 -10.92 -8.11
N CYS A 76 17.97 -11.67 -8.72
CA CYS A 76 18.32 -12.83 -9.55
C CYS A 76 19.12 -12.41 -10.79
N TYR A 77 18.73 -11.34 -11.47
CA TYR A 77 19.50 -10.81 -12.60
C TYR A 77 20.89 -10.33 -12.18
N SER A 78 21.00 -9.64 -11.04
CA SER A 78 22.29 -9.20 -10.51
C SER A 78 23.21 -10.36 -10.17
N ASN A 79 22.68 -11.44 -9.58
CA ASN A 79 23.44 -12.66 -9.26
C ASN A 79 23.82 -13.48 -10.51
N LEU A 80 23.23 -13.17 -11.66
CA LEU A 80 23.56 -13.74 -12.96
C LEU A 80 24.40 -12.77 -13.82
N ASP A 81 25.01 -11.75 -13.19
CA ASP A 81 25.82 -10.71 -13.83
C ASP A 81 25.09 -9.92 -14.94
N SER A 82 23.76 -9.95 -14.95
CA SER A 82 22.90 -9.28 -15.94
C SER A 82 22.39 -7.96 -15.36
N HIS A 83 23.32 -7.03 -15.07
CA HIS A 83 23.00 -5.79 -14.35
C HIS A 83 22.11 -4.81 -15.13
N ASP A 84 22.18 -4.82 -16.46
CA ASP A 84 21.28 -4.04 -17.32
C ASP A 84 19.82 -4.46 -17.13
N ASP A 85 19.57 -5.78 -17.12
CA ASP A 85 18.25 -6.36 -16.90
C ASP A 85 17.79 -6.24 -15.44
N ALA A 86 18.73 -6.12 -14.50
CA ALA A 86 18.43 -5.97 -13.07
C ALA A 86 17.94 -4.56 -12.69
N LEU A 87 18.31 -3.53 -13.47
CA LEU A 87 18.06 -2.13 -13.11
C LEU A 87 16.59 -1.73 -13.22
N GLU A 88 15.91 -2.11 -14.31
CA GLU A 88 14.50 -1.74 -14.50
C GLU A 88 13.60 -2.32 -13.38
N PRO A 89 13.69 -3.62 -13.04
CA PRO A 89 12.90 -4.19 -11.95
C PRO A 89 13.25 -3.57 -10.59
N ALA A 90 14.53 -3.24 -10.34
CA ALA A 90 14.94 -2.56 -9.11
C ALA A 90 14.26 -1.20 -8.96
N GLN A 91 14.31 -0.38 -10.02
CA GLN A 91 13.72 0.96 -10.01
C GLN A 91 12.20 0.89 -9.90
N ARG A 92 11.54 -0.04 -10.61
CA ARG A 92 10.09 -0.22 -10.54
C ARG A 92 9.66 -0.68 -9.15
N SER A 93 10.38 -1.62 -8.54
CA SER A 93 10.16 -2.05 -7.16
C SER A 93 10.29 -0.90 -6.16
N LEU A 94 11.37 -0.12 -6.25
CA LEU A 94 11.57 1.04 -5.36
C LEU A 94 10.47 2.10 -5.51
N ARG A 95 10.04 2.41 -6.74
CA ARG A 95 8.90 3.32 -6.97
C ARG A 95 7.64 2.82 -6.29
N MET A 96 7.30 1.54 -6.46
CA MET A 96 6.13 0.94 -5.81
C MET A 96 6.25 0.97 -4.28
N TYR A 97 7.41 0.66 -3.71
CA TYR A 97 7.59 0.75 -2.26
C TYR A 97 7.47 2.19 -1.74
N ARG A 98 7.91 3.20 -2.50
CA ARG A 98 7.70 4.62 -2.16
C ARG A 98 6.23 5.01 -2.18
N GLU A 99 5.47 4.59 -3.19
CA GLU A 99 4.01 4.81 -3.25
C GLU A 99 3.30 4.12 -2.07
N LEU A 100 3.69 2.88 -1.75
CA LEU A 100 3.16 2.14 -0.61
C LEU A 100 3.52 2.81 0.72
N PHE A 101 4.75 3.33 0.86
CA PHE A 101 5.19 4.07 2.04
C PHE A 101 4.34 5.33 2.29
N GLN A 102 3.98 6.07 1.24
CA GLN A 102 3.09 7.24 1.39
C GLN A 102 1.72 6.87 2.00
N THR A 103 1.24 5.66 1.74
CA THR A 103 -0.05 5.18 2.29
C THR A 103 0.08 4.49 3.64
N ARG A 104 1.19 3.77 3.89
CA ARG A 104 1.44 2.98 5.10
C ARG A 104 2.91 3.06 5.55
N PRO A 105 3.35 4.20 6.10
CA PRO A 105 4.77 4.44 6.39
C PRO A 105 5.39 3.37 7.31
N LEU A 106 4.71 3.05 8.42
CA LEU A 106 5.18 2.10 9.43
C LEU A 106 5.38 0.67 8.91
N VAL A 107 4.73 0.30 7.81
CA VAL A 107 4.82 -1.05 7.22
C VAL A 107 5.97 -1.13 6.21
N PHE A 108 6.19 -0.05 5.47
CA PHE A 108 7.08 -0.07 4.30
C PHE A 108 8.42 0.65 4.52
N GLU A 109 8.64 1.29 5.66
CA GLU A 109 9.92 1.93 6.01
C GLU A 109 11.11 0.96 5.82
N GLU A 110 10.95 -0.28 6.29
CA GLU A 110 11.98 -1.32 6.18
C GLU A 110 12.22 -1.81 4.74
N LYS A 111 11.34 -1.47 3.78
CA LYS A 111 11.48 -1.86 2.37
C LYS A 111 12.17 -0.79 1.51
N ILE A 112 12.14 0.47 1.94
CA ILE A 112 12.75 1.59 1.20
C ILE A 112 14.26 1.43 1.14
N ALA A 113 14.93 1.26 2.29
CA ALA A 113 16.39 1.19 2.34
C ALA A 113 16.96 0.02 1.51
N PRO A 114 16.44 -1.22 1.59
CA PRO A 114 16.86 -2.30 0.70
C PRO A 114 16.59 -2.02 -0.78
N GLY A 115 15.44 -1.40 -1.12
CA GLY A 115 15.10 -1.03 -2.49
C GLY A 115 16.08 0.00 -3.08
N VAL A 116 16.44 1.03 -2.30
CA VAL A 116 17.45 2.03 -2.67
C VAL A 116 18.81 1.38 -2.88
N GLN A 117 19.24 0.53 -1.92
CA GLN A 117 20.52 -0.16 -2.05
C GLN A 117 20.56 -1.02 -3.31
N ARG A 118 19.46 -1.70 -3.65
CA ARG A 118 19.40 -2.54 -4.86
C ARG A 118 19.61 -1.74 -6.15
N VAL A 119 18.96 -0.59 -6.26
CA VAL A 119 19.16 0.29 -7.43
C VAL A 119 20.60 0.78 -7.49
N LYS A 120 21.20 1.15 -6.36
CA LYS A 120 22.61 1.57 -6.31
C LYS A 120 23.57 0.47 -6.70
N ASP A 121 23.35 -0.76 -6.23
CA ASP A 121 24.19 -1.92 -6.59
C ASP A 121 24.17 -2.12 -8.11
N CYS A 122 22.99 -2.03 -8.74
CA CYS A 122 22.85 -2.13 -10.20
C CYS A 122 23.56 -0.97 -10.92
N LEU A 123 23.36 0.28 -10.48
CA LEU A 123 24.01 1.46 -11.08
C LEU A 123 25.52 1.41 -10.94
N SER A 124 26.02 0.95 -9.79
CA SER A 124 27.44 0.80 -9.51
C SER A 124 28.08 -0.23 -10.45
N ALA A 125 27.42 -1.39 -10.62
CA ALA A 125 27.88 -2.43 -11.54
C ALA A 125 27.87 -1.97 -13.01
N LEU A 126 26.97 -1.06 -13.39
CA LEU A 126 26.92 -0.42 -14.71
C LEU A 126 27.87 0.77 -14.87
N GLY A 127 28.64 1.13 -13.83
CA GLY A 127 29.56 2.28 -13.86
C GLY A 127 28.86 3.65 -13.81
N ARG A 128 27.57 3.70 -13.48
CA ARG A 128 26.72 4.90 -13.44
C ARG A 128 26.66 5.52 -12.04
N GLN A 129 27.84 5.78 -11.44
CA GLN A 129 27.94 6.22 -10.03
C GLN A 129 27.26 7.57 -9.75
N ALA A 130 27.29 8.49 -10.71
CA ALA A 130 26.64 9.80 -10.55
C ALA A 130 25.13 9.67 -10.24
N GLU A 131 24.45 8.72 -10.89
CA GLU A 131 23.02 8.48 -10.64
C GLU A 131 22.76 7.79 -9.29
N ALA A 132 23.72 7.01 -8.79
CA ALA A 132 23.64 6.40 -7.46
C ALA A 132 23.78 7.46 -6.35
N ASP A 133 24.68 8.43 -6.54
CA ASP A 133 24.88 9.55 -5.62
C ASP A 133 23.69 10.52 -5.60
N GLU A 134 23.06 10.76 -6.76
CA GLU A 134 21.83 11.57 -6.85
C GLU A 134 20.65 10.96 -6.07
N LEU A 135 20.55 9.62 -6.04
CA LEU A 135 19.54 8.93 -5.23
C LEU A 135 19.71 9.19 -3.72
N ASP A 136 20.95 9.29 -3.23
CA ASP A 136 21.24 9.63 -1.83
C ASP A 136 20.86 11.06 -1.48
N ALA A 137 21.16 12.01 -2.38
CA ALA A 137 20.82 13.41 -2.19
C ALA A 137 19.29 13.62 -2.10
N GLY A 138 18.51 12.85 -2.86
CA GLY A 138 17.05 12.87 -2.79
C GLY A 138 16.48 12.40 -1.45
N GLU A 139 17.05 11.36 -0.84
CA GLU A 139 16.62 10.79 0.44
C GLU A 139 16.99 11.68 1.65
N GLN A 140 18.11 12.39 1.59
CA GLN A 140 18.46 13.36 2.64
C GLN A 140 17.50 14.55 2.67
N LYS A 141 17.00 14.96 1.52
CA LYS A 141 16.06 16.06 1.40
C LYS A 141 14.69 15.74 1.99
N SER A 142 14.16 14.53 1.77
CA SER A 142 12.86 14.11 2.32
C SER A 142 12.89 13.98 3.85
N LYS A 143 13.97 13.44 4.42
CA LYS A 143 14.12 13.33 5.89
C LYS A 143 14.23 14.68 6.59
N GLY A 144 14.71 15.72 5.90
CA GLY A 144 14.79 17.08 6.43
C GLY A 144 13.43 17.78 6.55
N GLU A 145 12.45 17.40 5.74
CA GLU A 145 11.12 18.04 5.69
C GLU A 145 10.13 17.42 6.70
N GLU A 146 10.26 16.13 7.04
CA GLU A 146 9.36 15.44 8.00
C GLU A 146 9.67 15.76 9.48
N GLY A 147 10.86 16.30 9.80
CA GLY A 147 11.25 16.68 11.17
C GLY A 147 10.64 17.99 11.70
N GLY A 148 9.82 18.70 10.92
CA GLY A 148 9.30 20.04 11.24
C GLY A 148 7.96 20.10 11.97
N SER A 149 7.19 19.01 12.06
CA SER A 149 5.90 19.01 12.78
C SER A 149 6.09 18.70 14.27
N ARG A 150 6.90 19.50 14.96
CA ARG A 150 6.91 19.52 16.43
C ARG A 150 5.72 20.38 16.84
N VAL A 151 4.66 19.73 17.32
CA VAL A 151 3.53 20.43 17.94
C VAL A 151 4.09 21.21 19.11
N ASP A 152 4.23 22.52 18.96
CA ASP A 152 4.49 23.43 20.06
C ASP A 152 3.24 23.41 20.94
N VAL A 153 3.20 22.47 21.89
CA VAL A 153 2.21 22.49 22.96
C VAL A 153 2.60 23.64 23.86
N ASP A 154 1.95 24.77 23.59
CA ASP A 154 2.03 26.03 24.30
C ASP A 154 2.06 25.80 25.83
N SER A 155 3.26 25.93 26.40
CA SER A 155 3.51 25.80 27.84
C SER A 155 3.29 27.13 28.59
N SER A 156 2.55 28.09 28.02
CA SER A 156 2.30 29.40 28.63
C SER A 156 0.87 29.56 29.17
N ARG A 157 0.41 28.60 29.97
CA ARG A 157 -0.82 28.79 30.78
C ARG A 157 -0.61 28.18 32.15
N LEU A 158 -0.02 28.94 33.07
CA LEU A 158 -0.17 28.87 34.54
C LEU A 158 0.84 29.81 35.22
N ALA A 159 0.48 31.10 35.26
CA ALA A 159 0.97 32.15 36.17
C ALA A 159 0.26 33.43 35.68
N ASP A 160 -0.29 34.33 36.46
CA ASP A 160 -0.58 34.54 37.88
C ASP A 160 -1.56 35.72 37.82
N ASP A 161 -2.67 35.72 38.56
CA ASP A 161 -3.35 36.98 38.92
C ASP A 161 -4.35 36.75 40.05
N GLN A 162 -3.87 36.98 41.27
CA GLN A 162 -4.65 37.30 42.46
C GLN A 162 -4.20 38.67 42.98
N GLU A 163 -5.06 39.70 42.90
CA GLU A 163 -5.18 40.83 43.86
C GLU A 163 -6.37 41.71 43.39
N LYS A 164 -7.56 41.73 44.00
CA LYS A 164 -8.00 42.40 45.25
C LYS A 164 -7.55 43.86 45.40
N ASP A 165 -8.45 44.83 45.19
CA ASP A 165 -9.23 45.51 46.25
C ASP A 165 -9.94 46.81 45.80
N ALA A 166 -11.17 46.98 46.33
CA ALA A 166 -11.93 48.20 46.68
C ALA A 166 -12.17 49.35 45.65
N VAL A 167 -13.44 49.73 45.46
CA VAL A 167 -14.09 50.94 46.04
C VAL A 167 -15.62 50.87 45.79
N GLN A 168 -16.39 51.27 46.80
CA GLN A 168 -17.85 51.29 46.88
C GLN A 168 -18.37 52.75 46.99
N GLU A 169 -19.68 52.91 46.78
CA GLU A 169 -20.58 54.08 46.92
C GLU A 169 -20.93 54.80 45.60
N GLY A 170 -22.19 55.12 45.24
CA GLY A 170 -23.51 54.99 45.90
C GLY A 170 -24.59 55.78 45.12
N GLY A 171 -25.89 55.46 45.37
CA GLY A 171 -27.08 56.31 45.11
C GLY A 171 -27.75 56.21 43.71
N ALA A 172 -28.91 55.55 43.55
CA ALA A 172 -30.30 56.09 43.58
C ALA A 172 -30.67 56.89 42.29
N ASP A 173 -31.82 56.78 41.61
CA ASP A 173 -33.20 56.45 42.00
C ASP A 173 -34.06 56.25 40.71
N ALA A 174 -35.17 55.48 40.83
CA ALA A 174 -36.43 55.29 40.05
C ALA A 174 -36.54 55.62 38.52
N VAL A 175 -37.47 55.12 37.69
CA VAL A 175 -38.94 54.96 37.80
C VAL A 175 -39.45 54.14 36.57
N GLU A 176 -40.23 53.04 36.78
CA GLU A 176 -41.54 52.73 36.11
C GLU A 176 -41.58 52.43 34.57
N GLU A 177 -42.41 51.58 33.94
CA GLU A 177 -43.42 50.51 34.18
C GLU A 177 -43.64 49.82 32.80
N GLY A 178 -44.29 48.65 32.80
CA GLY A 178 -44.96 48.13 31.60
C GLY A 178 -44.58 46.71 31.15
N GLY A 179 -45.31 45.70 31.63
CA GLY A 179 -45.32 44.33 31.08
C GLY A 179 -46.19 44.19 29.81
N PRO A 180 -46.84 43.02 29.52
CA PRO A 180 -46.46 41.63 29.81
C PRO A 180 -46.71 40.66 28.61
N GLN A 181 -46.49 39.34 28.85
CA GLN A 181 -47.18 38.15 28.26
C GLN A 181 -46.74 37.46 26.93
N GLY A 182 -46.80 36.11 27.00
CA GLY A 182 -46.85 35.12 25.90
C GLY A 182 -45.63 34.19 25.92
N ASP A 183 -45.58 33.03 26.59
CA ASP A 183 -46.43 31.83 26.63
C ASP A 183 -46.49 31.01 25.33
N GLY A 184 -46.17 29.71 25.46
CA GLY A 184 -46.59 28.63 24.56
C GLY A 184 -45.66 28.24 23.41
N GLY A 185 -45.28 26.95 23.35
CA GLY A 185 -44.88 26.31 22.09
C GLY A 185 -43.91 25.14 22.18
N VAL A 186 -44.36 24.00 22.71
CA VAL A 186 -43.81 22.65 22.46
C VAL A 186 -44.41 22.11 21.17
N GLU A 187 -43.62 21.58 20.23
CA GLU A 187 -43.92 20.47 19.28
C GLU A 187 -42.55 20.00 18.73
N GLU A 188 -41.98 18.86 19.13
CA GLU A 188 -42.25 17.47 18.74
C GLU A 188 -42.40 17.18 17.24
N SER A 189 -41.61 16.18 16.80
CA SER A 189 -41.84 15.27 15.68
C SER A 189 -41.57 15.78 14.27
N GLU A 190 -40.63 15.15 13.56
CA GLU A 190 -41.00 14.25 12.45
C GLU A 190 -39.77 13.52 11.88
N VAL A 191 -39.90 12.20 11.85
CA VAL A 191 -39.00 11.25 11.20
C VAL A 191 -39.67 10.86 9.88
N PRO A 192 -39.02 10.93 8.71
CA PRO A 192 -39.57 10.28 7.53
C PRO A 192 -39.06 8.85 7.44
N ARG A 193 -40.02 7.93 7.33
CA ARG A 193 -39.85 6.52 7.01
C ARG A 193 -39.55 6.32 5.53
N GLU A 194 -38.77 5.26 5.29
CA GLU A 194 -38.81 4.28 4.20
C GLU A 194 -39.47 4.66 2.87
N ASP A 195 -38.71 4.50 1.79
CA ASP A 195 -39.31 4.14 0.50
C ASP A 195 -38.65 2.86 -0.03
N VAL A 196 -39.48 1.82 -0.05
CA VAL A 196 -39.23 0.52 -0.67
C VAL A 196 -39.56 0.69 -2.15
N SER A 197 -38.60 0.45 -3.04
CA SER A 197 -38.90 0.23 -4.45
C SER A 197 -38.34 -1.10 -4.93
N ASP A 198 -39.28 -2.02 -5.08
CA ASP A 198 -39.23 -3.20 -5.91
C ASP A 198 -38.82 -2.87 -7.36
N GLY A 199 -38.12 -3.81 -8.00
CA GLY A 199 -37.79 -3.73 -9.42
C GLY A 199 -37.25 -5.04 -9.98
N HIS A 200 -38.16 -6.00 -10.18
CA HIS A 200 -37.98 -7.22 -10.95
C HIS A 200 -37.53 -6.97 -12.40
N SER A 201 -36.95 -8.02 -13.01
CA SER A 201 -36.72 -8.28 -14.45
C SER A 201 -35.29 -7.93 -14.93
N ALA A 202 -34.61 -8.72 -15.74
CA ALA A 202 -35.09 -9.72 -16.69
C ALA A 202 -34.06 -10.83 -16.93
N GLU A 203 -34.60 -12.01 -17.24
CA GLU A 203 -33.94 -13.10 -17.94
C GLU A 203 -33.31 -12.64 -19.25
N GLY A 204 -32.17 -13.23 -19.61
CA GLY A 204 -31.54 -13.09 -20.91
C GLY A 204 -30.67 -14.31 -21.17
N GLY A 205 -31.30 -15.37 -21.69
CA GLY A 205 -30.58 -16.50 -22.24
C GLY A 205 -29.82 -16.12 -23.52
N HIS A 206 -28.68 -16.75 -23.73
CA HIS A 206 -28.17 -16.97 -25.07
C HIS A 206 -27.53 -18.36 -25.15
N GLU A 207 -28.16 -19.18 -25.98
CA GLU A 207 -27.73 -20.46 -26.51
C GLU A 207 -26.59 -20.22 -27.52
N ASP A 208 -25.64 -21.15 -27.66
CA ASP A 208 -25.19 -21.75 -28.93
C ASP A 208 -23.91 -22.58 -28.68
N VAL A 209 -23.96 -23.92 -28.85
CA VAL A 209 -23.50 -24.66 -30.06
C VAL A 209 -21.97 -24.57 -30.22
N GLY A 210 -21.19 -25.64 -30.17
CA GLY A 210 -21.35 -26.96 -30.76
C GLY A 210 -20.21 -27.19 -31.78
N ASN A 211 -19.75 -28.44 -31.90
CA ASN A 211 -18.70 -28.97 -32.79
C ASN A 211 -17.23 -28.59 -32.48
N GLY A 212 -16.26 -29.49 -32.52
CA GLY A 212 -16.19 -30.83 -33.11
C GLY A 212 -14.99 -30.91 -34.08
N ALA A 213 -14.02 -31.79 -33.80
CA ALA A 213 -13.11 -32.47 -34.74
C ALA A 213 -11.91 -33.03 -33.94
N THR A 214 -11.82 -34.31 -33.62
CA THR A 214 -11.28 -35.41 -34.46
C THR A 214 -10.02 -35.03 -35.24
N GLY A 215 -8.88 -35.58 -34.81
CA GLY A 215 -7.60 -35.48 -35.51
C GLY A 215 -6.65 -36.56 -35.03
N VAL A 216 -7.00 -37.82 -35.33
CA VAL A 216 -6.06 -38.95 -35.28
C VAL A 216 -4.93 -38.66 -36.26
N SER A 217 -3.68 -38.82 -35.83
CA SER A 217 -2.56 -39.06 -36.74
C SER A 217 -1.71 -40.18 -36.15
N ARG A 218 -1.48 -41.15 -37.02
CA ARG A 218 -0.99 -42.50 -36.85
C ARG A 218 0.24 -42.61 -37.77
N GLU A 219 1.18 -43.47 -37.36
CA GLU A 219 2.37 -43.93 -38.10
C GLU A 219 3.44 -42.85 -38.33
N THR A 220 4.74 -43.12 -38.14
CA THR A 220 5.53 -44.35 -38.31
C THR A 220 6.55 -44.55 -37.19
#